data_AF-A0A7C4PKK2-F1
#
_entry.id   AF-A0A7C4PKK2-F1
#
_cell.length_a   1.000
_cell.length_b   1.000
_cell.length_c   1.000
_cell.angle_alpha   90.00
_cell.angle_beta   90.00
_cell.angle_gamma   90.00
#
_symmetry.space_group_name_H-M   'P 1'
#
loop_
_entity.id
_entity.type
_entity.pdbx_description
1 polymer ?
#
loop_
_entity_poly.entity_id
_entity_poly.type
_entity_poly.pdbx_seq_one_letter_code
_entity_poly.pdbx_strand_id
1 'polypeptide(L)'
;MISKLSHISSRLTRWLSPHPAISPPASGVYHFQRELSGGKTRLHLRIEPDGRGLLLVNASRAYHLNPTAARMAYLALQKVPLQQALKTLQGWYHAPRQTLAEDYTQISTQIDLLTEPGEHCPLCELDLETTMPFQSRPFAPYRMDLALTYRCNNECAHCYNARPRRFPELSTAEWKRILDLLWQIGIPHVVFTGGEPTLRADLPELIAHAEKNGQITGVNTNGRRLKDPAFVHALVQAGLDHIQITLESHDPQIHDAMVCTRGAWEETVQGIRNALATPLYVMTNTTLLTHNSPTLDQTLS
;
A
#
# COMPACT_ATOMS: atom_id res chain seq x y z
N MET A 1 35.96 11.31 -64.26
CA MET A 1 36.36 10.31 -63.25
C MET A 1 36.38 11.01 -61.90
N ILE A 2 35.87 10.36 -60.84
CA ILE A 2 35.59 10.89 -59.47
C ILE A 2 34.13 11.34 -59.28
N SER A 3 33.31 10.47 -58.69
CA SER A 3 32.18 10.78 -57.75
C SER A 3 31.16 9.62 -57.61
N LYS A 4 31.60 8.40 -57.31
CA LYS A 4 30.72 7.29 -56.89
C LYS A 4 31.21 6.64 -55.60
N LEU A 5 31.37 7.39 -54.50
CA LEU A 5 31.78 6.81 -53.21
C LEU A 5 31.17 7.50 -51.95
N SER A 6 30.06 8.25 -52.06
CA SER A 6 29.47 8.92 -50.88
C SER A 6 28.16 8.32 -50.35
N HIS A 7 27.65 7.22 -50.91
CA HIS A 7 26.33 6.68 -50.55
C HIS A 7 26.32 5.45 -49.62
N ILE A 8 27.46 5.06 -49.03
CA ILE A 8 27.54 3.83 -48.21
C ILE A 8 27.71 4.10 -46.70
N SER A 9 28.04 5.33 -46.27
CA SER A 9 28.37 5.58 -44.85
C SER A 9 27.18 5.97 -43.93
N SER A 10 25.99 6.25 -44.47
CA SER A 10 24.85 6.76 -43.67
C SER A 10 23.80 5.70 -43.28
N ARG A 11 23.95 4.44 -43.71
CA ARG A 11 23.02 3.34 -43.38
C ARG A 11 23.53 2.36 -42.32
N LEU A 12 24.78 2.49 -41.86
CA LEU A 12 25.40 1.56 -40.91
C LEU A 12 25.54 2.08 -39.47
N THR A 13 25.30 3.36 -39.22
CA THR A 13 25.47 3.99 -37.89
C THR A 13 24.18 4.13 -37.08
N ARG A 14 23.04 3.65 -37.59
CA ARG A 14 21.75 3.67 -36.88
C ARG A 14 21.39 2.37 -36.15
N TRP A 15 22.31 1.39 -36.12
CA TRP A 15 22.07 0.04 -35.61
C TRP A 15 22.95 -0.36 -34.42
N LEU A 16 23.45 0.61 -33.66
CA LEU A 16 24.15 0.38 -32.39
C LEU A 16 23.89 1.55 -31.44
N SER A 17 22.63 1.73 -31.03
CA SER A 17 22.40 2.33 -29.71
C SER A 17 22.31 1.18 -28.73
N PRO A 18 23.37 0.85 -27.96
CA PRO A 18 23.19 -0.06 -26.86
C PRO A 18 22.21 0.64 -25.91
N HIS A 19 21.02 0.09 -25.74
CA HIS A 19 20.24 0.46 -24.56
C HIS A 19 21.17 0.30 -23.35
N PRO A 20 21.33 1.34 -22.53
CA PRO A 20 22.29 1.31 -21.44
C PRO A 20 21.97 0.11 -20.54
N ALA A 21 23.01 -0.60 -20.11
CA ALA A 21 22.86 -1.71 -19.18
C ALA A 21 22.23 -1.15 -17.89
N ILE A 22 21.12 -1.74 -17.45
CA ILE A 22 20.46 -1.32 -16.23
C ILE A 22 21.33 -1.76 -15.05
N SER A 23 21.58 -0.89 -14.09
CA SER A 23 22.35 -1.26 -12.88
C SER A 23 21.48 -2.08 -11.92
N PRO A 24 22.08 -2.97 -11.10
CA PRO A 24 21.34 -3.66 -10.05
C PRO A 24 20.66 -2.64 -9.13
N PRO A 25 19.44 -2.92 -8.63
CA PRO A 25 18.77 -2.01 -7.72
C PRO A 25 19.58 -1.88 -6.42
N ALA A 26 19.74 -0.64 -5.94
CA ALA A 26 20.26 -0.38 -4.61
C ALA A 26 19.23 -0.80 -3.54
N SER A 27 19.67 -0.93 -2.28
CA SER A 27 18.73 -1.12 -1.16
C SER A 27 17.80 0.08 -1.02
N GLY A 28 16.52 -0.15 -0.80
CA GLY A 28 15.50 0.89 -0.70
C GLY A 28 14.12 0.41 -1.12
N VAL A 29 13.14 1.31 -1.10
CA VAL A 29 11.77 1.04 -1.56
C VAL A 29 11.54 1.67 -2.93
N TYR A 30 11.04 0.84 -3.85
CA TYR A 30 10.66 1.22 -5.20
C TYR A 30 9.14 1.13 -5.33
N HIS A 31 8.50 2.23 -5.69
CA HIS A 31 7.06 2.32 -5.88
C HIS A 31 6.69 2.21 -7.36
N PHE A 32 5.67 1.41 -7.66
CA PHE A 32 5.09 1.29 -8.98
C PHE A 32 3.57 1.36 -8.89
N GLN A 33 2.96 1.97 -9.91
CA GLN A 33 1.51 2.00 -10.08
C GLN A 33 1.15 1.31 -11.40
N ARG A 34 0.13 0.45 -11.36
CA ARG A 34 -0.46 -0.15 -12.56
C ARG A 34 -1.93 0.23 -12.63
N GLU A 35 -2.32 0.82 -13.76
CA GLU A 35 -3.72 1.00 -14.13
C GLU A 35 -4.16 -0.23 -14.92
N LEU A 36 -5.09 -1.00 -14.37
CA LEU A 36 -5.72 -2.14 -15.02
C LEU A 36 -7.22 -1.86 -15.15
N SER A 37 -7.89 -2.59 -16.03
CA SER A 37 -9.33 -2.45 -16.32
C SER A 37 -10.24 -2.58 -15.08
N GLY A 38 -9.74 -3.15 -13.99
CA GLY A 38 -10.45 -3.30 -12.70
C GLY A 38 -9.97 -2.39 -11.57
N GLY A 39 -9.06 -1.43 -11.80
CA GLY A 39 -8.61 -0.47 -10.79
C GLY A 39 -7.11 -0.15 -10.80
N LYS A 40 -6.69 0.66 -9.83
CA LYS A 40 -5.27 0.99 -9.60
C LYS A 40 -4.64 -0.01 -8.64
N THR A 41 -3.61 -0.73 -9.09
CA THR A 41 -2.80 -1.61 -8.24
C THR A 41 -1.52 -0.88 -7.83
N ARG A 42 -1.25 -0.81 -6.52
CA ARG A 42 0.00 -0.26 -5.96
C ARG A 42 0.95 -1.38 -5.60
N LEU A 43 2.20 -1.21 -6.02
CA LEU A 43 3.27 -2.17 -5.82
C LEU A 43 4.45 -1.48 -5.16
N HIS A 44 4.96 -2.10 -4.11
CA HIS A 44 6.18 -1.65 -3.44
C HIS A 44 7.16 -2.81 -3.40
N LEU A 45 8.27 -2.65 -4.11
CA LEU A 45 9.40 -3.56 -4.01
C LEU A 45 10.43 -2.95 -3.06
N ARG A 46 10.62 -3.56 -1.89
CA ARG A 46 11.71 -3.22 -0.97
C ARG A 46 12.88 -4.16 -1.23
N ILE A 47 14.05 -3.59 -1.53
CA ILE A 47 15.32 -4.31 -1.64
C ILE A 47 16.09 -4.13 -0.35
N GLU A 48 16.37 -5.23 0.32
CA GLU A 48 17.10 -5.26 1.59
C GLU A 48 18.62 -5.17 1.36
N PRO A 49 19.43 -4.80 2.38
CA PRO A 49 20.88 -4.67 2.25
C PRO A 49 21.62 -5.95 1.79
N ASP A 50 21.03 -7.12 2.06
CA ASP A 50 21.56 -8.42 1.59
C ASP A 50 21.03 -8.85 0.21
N GLY A 51 20.26 -7.98 -0.45
CA GLY A 51 19.71 -8.18 -1.79
C GLY A 51 18.37 -8.91 -1.83
N ARG A 52 17.86 -9.44 -0.71
CA ARG A 52 16.50 -10.02 -0.67
C ARG A 52 15.43 -8.96 -0.97
N GLY A 53 14.30 -9.40 -1.49
CA GLY A 53 13.18 -8.53 -1.84
C GLY A 53 11.96 -8.78 -0.98
N LEU A 54 11.19 -7.73 -0.73
CA LEU A 54 9.81 -7.81 -0.29
C LEU A 54 8.93 -7.07 -1.30
N LEU A 55 8.03 -7.78 -1.96
CA LEU A 55 7.02 -7.20 -2.84
C LEU A 55 5.70 -7.09 -2.09
N LEU A 56 5.22 -5.87 -1.87
CA LEU A 56 3.90 -5.60 -1.31
C LEU A 56 2.95 -5.23 -2.44
N VAL A 57 1.77 -5.86 -2.45
CA VAL A 57 0.69 -5.62 -3.42
C VAL A 57 -0.53 -5.12 -2.67
N ASN A 58 -0.99 -3.92 -3.00
CA ASN A 58 -2.18 -3.27 -2.43
C ASN A 58 -2.22 -3.23 -0.88
N ALA A 59 -1.06 -3.19 -0.22
CA ALA A 59 -0.90 -3.26 1.25
C ALA A 59 -1.52 -4.48 1.96
N SER A 60 -2.13 -5.41 1.24
CA SER A 60 -2.80 -6.58 1.80
C SER A 60 -2.02 -7.87 1.62
N ARG A 61 -1.10 -7.91 0.65
CA ARG A 61 -0.31 -9.11 0.31
C ARG A 61 1.17 -8.76 0.31
N ALA A 62 1.97 -9.64 0.90
CA ALA A 62 3.42 -9.52 1.02
C ALA A 62 4.09 -10.79 0.47
N TYR A 63 5.02 -10.62 -0.46
CA TYR A 63 5.77 -11.70 -1.09
C TYR A 63 7.26 -11.53 -0.81
N HIS A 64 7.87 -12.55 -0.24
CA HIS A 64 9.31 -12.59 0.00
C HIS A 64 10.04 -13.14 -1.21
N LEU A 65 11.04 -12.41 -1.68
CA LEU A 65 11.83 -12.75 -2.86
C LEU A 65 13.27 -13.04 -2.43
N ASN A 66 13.83 -14.13 -2.96
CA ASN A 66 15.27 -14.36 -2.88
C ASN A 66 16.03 -13.28 -3.71
N PRO A 67 17.36 -13.13 -3.56
CA PRO A 67 18.08 -12.04 -4.23
C PRO A 67 17.99 -12.02 -5.75
N THR A 68 17.89 -13.18 -6.40
CA THR A 68 17.75 -13.26 -7.86
C THR A 68 16.35 -12.86 -8.30
N ALA A 69 15.32 -13.40 -7.65
CA ALA A 69 13.93 -13.05 -7.87
C ALA A 69 13.68 -11.56 -7.63
N ALA A 70 14.29 -10.95 -6.60
CA ALA A 70 14.16 -9.53 -6.31
C ALA A 70 14.69 -8.64 -7.45
N ARG A 71 15.83 -8.98 -8.04
CA ARG A 71 16.40 -8.24 -9.17
C ARG A 71 15.61 -8.45 -10.46
N MET A 72 15.12 -9.66 -10.71
CA MET A 72 14.24 -9.94 -11.85
C MET A 72 12.89 -9.22 -11.70
N ALA A 73 12.32 -9.20 -10.50
CA ALA A 73 11.10 -8.46 -10.19
C ALA A 73 11.29 -6.96 -10.41
N TYR A 74 12.43 -6.39 -10.03
CA TYR A 74 12.76 -4.99 -10.29
C TYR A 74 12.73 -4.65 -11.79
N LEU A 75 13.28 -5.51 -12.65
CA LEU A 75 13.25 -5.35 -14.11
C LEU A 75 11.83 -5.54 -14.67
N ALA A 76 11.09 -6.54 -14.19
CA ALA A 76 9.72 -6.83 -14.62
C ALA A 76 8.75 -5.71 -14.26
N LEU A 77 8.86 -5.13 -13.05
CA LEU A 77 8.04 -4.01 -12.60
C LEU A 77 8.30 -2.72 -13.41
N GLN A 78 9.53 -2.54 -13.91
CA GLN A 78 9.89 -1.49 -14.87
C GLN A 78 9.48 -1.79 -16.32
N LYS A 79 8.84 -2.94 -16.57
CA LYS A 79 8.43 -3.42 -17.89
C LYS A 79 9.60 -3.53 -18.87
N VAL A 80 10.77 -3.93 -18.39
CA VAL A 80 11.96 -4.12 -19.25
C VAL A 80 11.71 -5.29 -20.22
N PRO A 81 11.84 -5.10 -21.54
CA PRO A 81 11.62 -6.18 -22.51
C PRO A 81 12.60 -7.35 -22.31
N LEU A 82 12.15 -8.58 -22.52
CA LEU A 82 12.93 -9.81 -22.31
C LEU A 82 14.34 -9.73 -22.89
N GLN A 83 14.51 -9.26 -24.13
CA GLN A 83 15.83 -9.17 -24.77
C GLN A 83 16.80 -8.23 -24.03
N GLN A 84 16.29 -7.11 -23.53
CA GLN A 84 17.08 -6.13 -22.77
C GLN A 84 17.33 -6.63 -21.34
N ALA A 85 16.34 -7.26 -20.71
CA ALA A 85 16.47 -7.89 -19.40
C ALA A 85 17.55 -8.98 -19.44
N LEU A 86 17.54 -9.85 -20.46
CA LEU A 86 18.56 -10.89 -20.64
C LEU A 86 19.97 -10.32 -20.76
N LYS A 87 20.17 -9.28 -21.57
CA LYS A 87 21.48 -8.62 -21.69
C LYS A 87 21.96 -8.07 -20.36
N THR A 88 21.04 -7.51 -19.57
CA THR A 88 21.31 -6.98 -18.23
C THR A 88 21.67 -8.12 -17.25
N LEU A 89 20.83 -9.16 -17.19
CA LEU A 89 20.99 -10.31 -16.29
C LEU A 89 22.27 -11.10 -16.57
N GLN A 90 22.66 -11.27 -17.84
CA GLN A 90 23.94 -11.89 -18.22
C GLN A 90 25.16 -11.08 -17.74
N GLY A 91 24.99 -9.77 -17.50
CA GLY A 91 26.02 -8.93 -16.88
C GLY A 91 26.07 -9.06 -15.35
N TRP A 92 24.99 -9.52 -14.71
CA TRP A 92 24.89 -9.67 -13.26
C TRP A 92 25.18 -11.10 -12.78
N TYR A 93 24.95 -12.09 -13.63
CA TYR A 93 24.99 -13.51 -13.28
C TYR A 93 25.75 -14.33 -14.31
N HIS A 94 26.53 -15.30 -13.82
CA HIS A 94 27.18 -16.31 -14.65
C HIS A 94 26.27 -17.54 -14.81
N ALA A 95 25.20 -17.40 -15.59
CA ALA A 95 24.22 -18.46 -15.86
C ALA A 95 23.92 -18.61 -17.36
N PRO A 96 23.48 -19.79 -17.82
CA PRO A 96 23.05 -19.99 -19.21
C PRO A 96 21.94 -19.02 -19.59
N ARG A 97 22.01 -18.48 -20.81
CA ARG A 97 21.01 -17.52 -21.32
C ARG A 97 19.60 -18.10 -21.32
N GLN A 98 19.47 -19.40 -21.58
CA GLN A 98 18.19 -20.10 -21.57
C GLN A 98 17.55 -20.07 -20.17
N THR A 99 18.30 -20.47 -19.13
CA THR A 99 17.84 -20.42 -17.74
C THR A 99 17.42 -19.02 -17.33
N LEU A 100 18.23 -17.99 -17.64
CA LEU A 100 17.88 -16.60 -17.34
C LEU A 100 16.59 -16.13 -18.06
N ALA A 101 16.30 -16.68 -19.25
CA ALA A 101 15.10 -16.35 -20.00
C ALA A 101 13.86 -17.01 -19.37
N GLU A 102 13.98 -18.27 -19.00
CA GLU A 102 12.95 -19.05 -18.32
C GLU A 102 12.60 -18.38 -16.97
N ASP A 103 13.60 -18.14 -16.11
CA ASP A 103 13.42 -17.52 -14.79
C ASP A 103 12.79 -16.12 -14.90
N TYR A 104 13.26 -15.28 -15.83
CA TYR A 104 12.73 -13.93 -16.00
C TYR A 104 11.28 -13.95 -16.51
N THR A 105 10.98 -14.84 -17.46
CA THR A 105 9.62 -14.99 -18.00
C THR A 105 8.66 -15.48 -16.91
N GLN A 106 9.10 -16.44 -16.10
CA GLN A 106 8.34 -16.94 -14.95
C GLN A 106 8.06 -15.83 -13.94
N ILE A 107 9.08 -15.11 -13.46
CA ILE A 107 8.91 -13.99 -12.51
C ILE A 107 7.99 -12.90 -13.08
N SER A 108 8.18 -12.52 -14.36
CA SER A 108 7.34 -11.49 -14.99
C SER A 108 5.87 -11.92 -15.03
N THR A 109 5.61 -13.17 -15.41
CA THR A 109 4.25 -13.72 -15.51
C THR A 109 3.60 -13.80 -14.13
N GLN A 110 4.34 -14.27 -13.11
CA GLN A 110 3.85 -14.30 -11.73
C GLN A 110 3.52 -12.91 -11.22
N ILE A 111 4.38 -11.90 -11.46
CA ILE A 111 4.11 -10.51 -11.07
C ILE A 111 2.86 -9.98 -11.77
N ASP A 112 2.69 -10.26 -13.06
CA ASP A 112 1.51 -9.81 -13.80
C ASP A 112 0.24 -10.41 -13.19
N LEU A 113 0.21 -11.73 -12.92
CA LEU A 113 -0.90 -12.41 -12.25
C LEU A 113 -1.18 -11.87 -10.84
N LEU A 114 -0.14 -11.58 -10.06
CA LEU A 114 -0.28 -10.97 -8.74
C LEU A 114 -0.88 -9.56 -8.78
N THR A 115 -0.74 -8.88 -9.92
CA THR A 115 -1.25 -7.51 -10.11
C THR A 115 -2.65 -7.46 -10.68
N GLU A 116 -3.14 -8.56 -11.28
CA GLU A 116 -4.45 -8.63 -11.89
C GLU A 116 -5.58 -8.62 -10.84
N PRO A 117 -6.63 -7.80 -11.02
CA PRO A 117 -7.81 -7.82 -10.18
C PRO A 117 -8.58 -9.14 -10.41
N GLY A 118 -8.50 -10.09 -9.47
CA GLY A 118 -9.25 -11.35 -9.55
C GLY A 118 -9.12 -12.23 -8.29
N GLU A 119 -10.07 -13.16 -8.12
CA GLU A 119 -10.13 -14.18 -7.06
C GLU A 119 -9.16 -15.35 -7.29
N HIS A 120 -8.13 -15.16 -8.11
CA HIS A 120 -7.10 -16.16 -8.32
C HIS A 120 -6.44 -16.48 -6.99
N CYS A 121 -6.48 -17.75 -6.58
CA CYS A 121 -5.82 -18.20 -5.36
C CYS A 121 -4.32 -18.31 -5.67
N PRO A 122 -3.48 -17.38 -5.18
CA PRO A 122 -2.07 -17.33 -5.56
C PRO A 122 -1.31 -18.56 -5.05
N LEU A 123 -1.84 -19.27 -4.05
CA LEU A 123 -1.26 -20.51 -3.55
C LEU A 123 -1.48 -21.68 -4.52
N CYS A 124 -2.66 -21.74 -5.16
CA CYS A 124 -2.99 -22.83 -6.06
C CYS A 124 -2.38 -22.63 -7.46
N GLU A 125 -2.18 -21.38 -7.88
CA GLU A 125 -1.81 -21.06 -9.26
C GLU A 125 -0.33 -20.72 -9.44
N LEU A 126 0.36 -20.25 -8.39
CA LEU A 126 1.73 -19.73 -8.49
C LEU A 126 2.76 -20.58 -7.73
N ASP A 127 2.34 -21.69 -7.13
CA ASP A 127 3.15 -22.61 -6.29
C ASP A 127 4.02 -21.85 -5.27
N LEU A 128 3.41 -20.86 -4.60
CA LEU A 128 4.11 -20.00 -3.67
C LEU A 128 4.32 -20.69 -2.33
N GLU A 129 5.56 -20.68 -1.84
CA GLU A 129 5.88 -21.11 -0.49
C GLU A 129 5.29 -20.13 0.54
N THR A 130 4.52 -20.67 1.50
CA THR A 130 4.04 -19.90 2.64
C THR A 130 5.02 -19.97 3.80
N THR A 131 5.55 -18.83 4.20
CA THR A 131 6.24 -18.69 5.49
C THR A 131 5.23 -18.45 6.59
N MET A 132 5.36 -19.15 7.72
CA MET A 132 4.54 -18.88 8.89
C MET A 132 4.84 -17.48 9.45
N PRO A 133 3.86 -16.83 10.11
CA PRO A 133 4.09 -15.59 10.82
C PRO A 133 5.31 -15.69 11.75
N PHE A 134 6.11 -14.62 11.81
CA PHE A 134 7.29 -14.49 12.68
C PHE A 134 8.47 -15.42 12.38
N GLN A 135 8.48 -16.14 11.26
CA GLN A 135 9.65 -16.94 10.85
C GLN A 135 10.82 -16.10 10.34
N SER A 136 10.57 -14.88 9.85
CA SER A 136 11.59 -13.95 9.40
C SER A 136 11.42 -12.61 10.12
N ARG A 137 12.55 -12.03 10.57
CA ARG A 137 12.56 -10.67 11.12
C ARG A 137 12.73 -9.69 9.97
N PRO A 138 11.74 -8.82 9.68
CA PRO A 138 11.89 -7.85 8.62
C PRO A 138 12.90 -6.77 9.04
N PHE A 139 13.63 -6.22 8.07
CA PHE A 139 14.59 -5.12 8.32
C PHE A 139 13.88 -3.83 8.75
N ALA A 140 12.67 -3.60 8.24
CA ALA A 140 11.77 -2.55 8.67
C ALA A 140 10.32 -3.06 8.74
N PRO A 141 9.48 -2.48 9.61
CA PRO A 141 8.05 -2.79 9.64
C PRO A 141 7.40 -2.66 8.26
N TYR A 142 6.34 -3.44 8.01
CA TYR A 142 5.58 -3.33 6.76
C TYR A 142 4.57 -2.18 6.81
N ARG A 143 4.12 -1.82 8.02
CA ARG A 143 3.10 -0.82 8.30
C ARG A 143 3.43 -0.09 9.60
N MET A 144 3.06 1.18 9.70
CA MET A 144 3.09 1.96 10.94
C MET A 144 1.75 2.64 11.21
N ASP A 145 1.28 2.53 12.46
CA ASP A 145 0.04 3.17 12.92
C ASP A 145 0.38 4.46 13.68
N LEU A 146 -0.07 5.59 13.16
CA LEU A 146 0.31 6.94 13.57
C LEU A 146 -0.82 7.58 14.37
N ALA A 147 -0.69 7.60 15.70
CA ALA A 147 -1.63 8.29 16.58
C ALA A 147 -1.47 9.82 16.47
N LEU A 148 -2.25 10.46 15.58
CA LEU A 148 -2.10 11.88 15.24
C LEU A 148 -2.55 12.83 16.34
N THR A 149 -3.54 12.41 17.11
CA THR A 149 -4.18 13.16 18.19
C THR A 149 -4.75 12.18 19.20
N TYR A 150 -4.90 12.61 20.45
CA TYR A 150 -5.63 11.86 21.47
C TYR A 150 -7.04 12.41 21.72
N ARG A 151 -7.41 13.52 21.06
CA ARG A 151 -8.80 14.03 21.04
C ARG A 151 -9.70 12.99 20.38
N CYS A 152 -10.93 12.86 20.88
CA CYS A 152 -11.97 12.04 20.27
C CYS A 152 -13.32 12.63 20.66
N ASN A 153 -14.29 12.48 19.76
CA ASN A 153 -15.68 12.88 19.95
C ASN A 153 -16.54 11.73 20.53
N ASN A 154 -15.94 10.58 20.83
CA ASN A 154 -16.55 9.46 21.58
C ASN A 154 -15.88 9.31 22.96
N GLU A 155 -16.56 8.66 23.89
CA GLU A 155 -16.08 8.35 25.25
C GLU A 155 -16.21 6.85 25.58
N CYS A 156 -15.82 6.00 24.62
CA CYS A 156 -15.99 4.56 24.72
C CYS A 156 -15.36 3.98 26.01
N ALA A 157 -16.16 3.20 26.76
CA ALA A 157 -15.69 2.56 28.00
C ALA A 157 -14.58 1.52 27.75
N HIS A 158 -14.54 0.93 26.57
CA HIS A 158 -13.56 -0.09 26.14
C HIS A 158 -12.34 0.49 25.39
N CYS A 159 -12.15 1.81 25.40
CA CYS A 159 -11.06 2.43 24.64
C CYS A 159 -9.70 1.96 25.17
N TYR A 160 -8.87 1.37 24.30
CA TYR A 160 -7.49 0.98 24.65
C TYR A 160 -6.55 2.19 24.83
N ASN A 161 -6.97 3.37 24.37
CA ASN A 161 -6.14 4.56 24.38
C ASN A 161 -6.11 5.21 25.78
N ALA A 162 -5.07 4.89 26.55
CA ALA A 162 -4.93 5.33 27.95
C ALA A 162 -4.43 6.78 28.11
N ARG A 163 -4.11 7.48 27.01
CA ARG A 163 -3.60 8.86 27.09
C ARG A 163 -4.74 9.86 27.31
N PRO A 164 -4.52 10.93 28.09
CA PRO A 164 -5.51 12.00 28.23
C PRO A 164 -5.85 12.66 26.89
N ARG A 165 -7.11 13.08 26.71
CA ARG A 165 -7.57 13.79 25.49
C ARG A 165 -6.80 15.07 25.16
N ARG A 166 -6.18 15.68 26.18
CA ARG A 166 -5.35 16.90 26.10
C ARG A 166 -3.85 16.63 25.92
N PHE A 167 -3.46 15.39 25.61
CA PHE A 167 -2.06 15.05 25.42
C PHE A 167 -1.46 15.88 24.26
N PRO A 168 -0.23 16.41 24.40
CA PRO A 168 0.38 17.23 23.35
C PRO A 168 0.40 16.53 22.00
N GLU A 169 0.08 17.28 20.95
CA GLU A 169 0.08 16.81 19.57
C GLU A 169 1.31 17.32 18.84
N LEU A 170 1.83 16.51 17.92
CA LEU A 170 2.83 16.98 16.97
C LEU A 170 2.18 17.93 15.96
N SER A 171 2.95 18.93 15.56
CA SER A 171 2.61 19.86 14.49
C SER A 171 2.56 19.13 13.13
N THR A 172 1.90 19.76 12.16
CA THR A 172 1.85 19.26 10.78
C THR A 172 3.26 19.06 10.19
N ALA A 173 4.18 19.98 10.47
CA ALA A 173 5.56 19.91 9.98
C ALA A 173 6.34 18.73 10.58
N GLU A 174 6.12 18.42 11.86
CA GLU A 174 6.72 17.25 12.51
C GLU A 174 6.16 15.95 11.95
N TRP A 175 4.84 15.87 11.73
CA TRP A 175 4.24 14.69 11.09
C TRP A 175 4.76 14.46 9.68
N LYS A 176 4.92 15.51 8.86
CA LYS A 176 5.53 15.39 7.53
C LYS A 176 6.95 14.85 7.59
N ARG A 177 7.78 15.35 8.51
CA ARG A 177 9.13 14.79 8.74
C ARG A 177 9.09 13.32 9.13
N ILE A 178 8.15 12.92 9.98
CA ILE A 178 7.98 11.51 10.35
C ILE A 178 7.61 10.68 9.13
N LEU A 179 6.66 11.13 8.30
CA LEU A 179 6.28 10.44 7.07
C LEU A 179 7.47 10.26 6.12
N ASP A 180 8.30 11.29 5.97
CA ASP A 180 9.54 11.23 5.17
C ASP A 180 10.53 10.21 5.73
N LEU A 181 10.74 10.20 7.06
CA LEU A 181 11.63 9.25 7.72
C LEU A 181 11.13 7.81 7.57
N LEU A 182 9.83 7.57 7.77
CA LEU A 182 9.21 6.25 7.60
C LEU A 182 9.40 5.73 6.18
N TRP A 183 9.23 6.59 5.17
CA TRP A 183 9.51 6.25 3.78
C TRP A 183 10.99 5.89 3.56
N GLN A 184 11.90 6.73 4.08
CA GLN A 184 13.35 6.52 3.93
C GLN A 184 13.85 5.21 4.56
N ILE A 185 13.28 4.80 5.70
CA ILE A 185 13.62 3.50 6.34
C ILE A 185 12.84 2.32 5.74
N GLY A 186 12.04 2.56 4.71
CA GLY A 186 11.38 1.53 3.92
C GLY A 186 10.08 1.00 4.51
N ILE A 187 9.29 1.85 5.16
CA ILE A 187 7.92 1.56 5.61
C ILE A 187 6.94 2.16 4.57
N PRO A 188 6.35 1.32 3.70
CA PRO A 188 5.52 1.79 2.59
C PRO A 188 4.06 2.01 2.97
N HIS A 189 3.60 1.55 4.13
CA HIS A 189 2.20 1.68 4.56
C HIS A 189 2.09 2.43 5.88
N VAL A 190 1.28 3.49 5.91
CA VAL A 190 0.95 4.23 7.12
C VAL A 190 -0.57 4.24 7.36
N VAL A 191 -0.97 4.14 8.63
CA VAL A 191 -2.36 4.28 9.03
C VAL A 191 -2.51 5.40 10.04
N PHE A 192 -3.29 6.41 9.71
CA PHE A 192 -3.60 7.52 10.59
C PHE A 192 -4.69 7.10 11.59
N THR A 193 -4.39 7.25 12.88
CA THR A 193 -5.22 6.79 14.00
C THR A 193 -5.08 7.74 15.21
N GLY A 194 -5.42 7.29 16.41
CA GLY A 194 -5.14 7.94 17.69
C GLY A 194 -6.32 7.83 18.66
N GLY A 195 -6.86 8.99 19.06
CA GLY A 195 -8.26 9.12 19.43
C GLY A 195 -9.09 9.06 18.15
N GLU A 196 -9.48 10.22 17.62
CA GLU A 196 -10.16 10.33 16.33
C GLU A 196 -9.33 11.20 15.36
N PRO A 197 -8.64 10.60 14.36
CA PRO A 197 -7.79 11.36 13.44
C PRO A 197 -8.57 12.36 12.61
N THR A 198 -9.86 12.09 12.34
CA THR A 198 -10.70 13.03 11.59
C THR A 198 -11.03 14.30 12.39
N LEU A 199 -10.60 14.46 13.65
CA LEU A 199 -10.69 15.76 14.34
C LEU A 199 -9.55 16.73 14.00
N ARG A 200 -8.60 16.31 13.16
CA ARG A 200 -7.53 17.18 12.66
C ARG A 200 -7.95 17.82 11.34
N ALA A 201 -7.78 19.14 11.24
CA ALA A 201 -8.06 19.88 10.01
C ALA A 201 -7.03 19.60 8.92
N ASP A 202 -5.79 19.29 9.30
CA ASP A 202 -4.66 19.00 8.41
C ASP A 202 -4.58 17.52 7.99
N LEU A 203 -5.56 16.67 8.34
CA LEU A 203 -5.55 15.25 7.95
C LEU A 203 -5.42 15.05 6.42
N PRO A 204 -6.20 15.75 5.55
CA PRO A 204 -6.02 15.62 4.10
C PRO A 204 -4.62 16.05 3.63
N GLU A 205 -4.01 17.04 4.27
CA GLU A 205 -2.64 17.48 3.95
C GLU A 205 -1.60 16.41 4.29
N LEU A 206 -1.77 15.71 5.41
CA LEU A 206 -0.89 14.61 5.82
C LEU A 206 -1.04 13.39 4.91
N ILE A 207 -2.27 13.06 4.50
CA ILE A 207 -2.54 12.01 3.52
C ILE A 207 -1.86 12.35 2.20
N ALA A 208 -2.04 13.57 1.68
CA ALA A 208 -1.41 14.00 0.43
C ALA A 208 0.12 14.00 0.49
N HIS A 209 0.70 14.31 1.65
CA HIS A 209 2.15 14.24 1.84
C HIS A 209 2.65 12.79 1.81
N ALA A 210 1.98 11.88 2.51
CA ALA A 210 2.31 10.46 2.49
C ALA A 210 2.15 9.85 1.08
N GLU A 211 1.06 10.21 0.40
CA GLU A 211 0.80 9.83 -0.99
C GLU A 211 1.93 10.29 -1.92
N LYS A 212 2.38 11.55 -1.78
CA LYS A 212 3.49 12.10 -2.57
C LYS A 212 4.80 11.34 -2.36
N ASN A 213 5.05 10.83 -1.16
CA ASN A 213 6.20 9.96 -0.89
C ASN A 213 6.06 8.59 -1.58
N GLY A 214 4.85 8.20 -1.96
CA GLY A 214 4.51 6.89 -2.48
C GLY A 214 4.00 5.94 -1.41
N GLN A 215 3.66 6.42 -0.20
CA GLN A 215 3.14 5.57 0.87
C GLN A 215 1.67 5.22 0.62
N ILE A 216 1.30 3.98 0.92
CA ILE A 216 -0.11 3.58 1.02
C ILE A 216 -0.67 4.21 2.29
N THR A 217 -1.84 4.84 2.19
CA THR A 217 -2.43 5.58 3.30
C THR A 217 -3.75 4.94 3.74
N GLY A 218 -3.86 4.69 5.04
CA GLY A 218 -5.09 4.23 5.68
C GLY A 218 -5.55 5.17 6.77
N VAL A 219 -6.85 5.16 7.08
CA VAL A 219 -7.42 5.86 8.24
C VAL A 219 -8.22 4.88 9.10
N ASN A 220 -7.97 4.86 10.40
CA ASN A 220 -8.83 4.20 11.38
C ASN A 220 -9.68 5.28 12.08
N THR A 221 -11.00 5.18 12.01
CA THR A 221 -11.91 6.23 12.46
C THR A 221 -13.21 5.66 13.04
N ASN A 222 -13.87 6.42 13.91
CA ASN A 222 -15.26 6.18 14.29
C ASN A 222 -16.26 6.53 13.18
N GLY A 223 -15.82 7.10 12.06
CA GLY A 223 -16.64 7.34 10.86
C GLY A 223 -17.59 8.52 10.94
N ARG A 224 -17.78 9.14 12.10
CA ARG A 224 -18.82 10.18 12.31
C ARG A 224 -18.62 11.43 11.46
N ARG A 225 -17.37 11.87 11.26
CA ARG A 225 -17.06 13.03 10.38
C ARG A 225 -17.29 12.71 8.90
N LEU A 226 -17.29 11.44 8.52
CA LEU A 226 -17.52 11.02 7.13
C LEU A 226 -18.97 11.21 6.69
N LYS A 227 -19.89 11.55 7.60
CA LYS A 227 -21.26 11.95 7.25
C LYS A 227 -21.31 13.17 6.32
N ASP A 228 -20.24 13.98 6.30
CA ASP A 228 -20.03 15.07 5.34
C ASP A 228 -19.37 14.53 4.05
N PRO A 229 -20.10 14.46 2.92
CA PRO A 229 -19.55 13.94 1.67
C PRO A 229 -18.39 14.77 1.11
N ALA A 230 -18.36 16.09 1.38
CA ALA A 230 -17.28 16.96 0.92
C ALA A 230 -15.96 16.60 1.61
N PHE A 231 -16.02 16.27 2.91
CA PHE A 231 -14.86 15.78 3.64
C PHE A 231 -14.36 14.44 3.10
N VAL A 232 -15.27 13.48 2.82
CA VAL A 232 -14.89 12.18 2.22
C VAL A 232 -14.22 12.41 0.86
N HIS A 233 -14.77 13.29 0.02
CA HIS A 233 -14.17 13.63 -1.26
C HIS A 233 -12.77 14.23 -1.10
N ALA A 234 -12.55 15.11 -0.11
CA ALA A 234 -11.23 15.66 0.17
C ALA A 234 -10.20 14.58 0.57
N LEU A 235 -10.62 13.55 1.33
CA LEU A 235 -9.74 12.42 1.66
C LEU A 235 -9.37 11.60 0.41
N VAL A 236 -10.33 11.35 -0.47
CA VAL A 236 -10.09 10.65 -1.75
C VAL A 236 -9.13 11.45 -2.63
N GLN A 237 -9.35 12.77 -2.77
CA GLN A 237 -8.48 13.64 -3.57
C GLN A 237 -7.07 13.75 -2.98
N ALA A 238 -6.93 13.65 -1.66
CA ALA A 238 -5.64 13.60 -0.99
C ALA A 238 -4.86 12.29 -1.27
N GLY A 239 -5.51 11.26 -1.82
CA GLY A 239 -4.89 9.97 -2.10
C GLY A 239 -5.09 8.91 -1.01
N LEU A 240 -6.15 9.03 -0.20
CA LEU A 240 -6.49 7.98 0.76
C LEU A 240 -6.78 6.66 0.03
N ASP A 241 -6.17 5.56 0.47
CA ASP A 241 -6.35 4.24 -0.18
C ASP A 241 -7.45 3.42 0.50
N HIS A 242 -7.48 3.42 1.83
CA HIS A 242 -8.45 2.64 2.59
C HIS A 242 -8.87 3.29 3.90
N ILE A 243 -10.02 2.86 4.39
CA ILE A 243 -10.58 3.33 5.64
C ILE A 243 -11.16 2.17 6.43
N GLN A 244 -10.83 2.11 7.72
CA GLN A 244 -11.45 1.21 8.68
C GLN A 244 -12.35 2.02 9.60
N ILE A 245 -13.65 1.71 9.56
CA ILE A 245 -14.68 2.40 10.34
C ILE A 245 -15.12 1.50 11.50
N THR A 246 -15.05 1.99 12.72
CA THR A 246 -15.55 1.25 13.88
C THR A 246 -17.08 1.33 13.93
N LEU A 247 -17.74 0.18 13.82
CA LEU A 247 -19.19 0.02 13.99
C LEU A 247 -19.44 -1.04 15.05
N GLU A 248 -19.96 -0.63 16.21
CA GLU A 248 -20.10 -1.52 17.35
C GLU A 248 -21.35 -2.40 17.34
N SER A 249 -22.43 -2.01 16.64
CA SER A 249 -23.66 -2.80 16.52
C SER A 249 -24.51 -2.30 15.37
N HIS A 250 -25.34 -3.17 14.79
CA HIS A 250 -26.46 -2.79 13.93
C HIS A 250 -27.54 -2.00 14.69
N ASP A 251 -27.67 -2.20 16.01
CA ASP A 251 -28.64 -1.51 16.85
C ASP A 251 -28.09 -0.14 17.30
N PRO A 252 -28.79 0.97 16.97
CA PRO A 252 -28.37 2.31 17.37
C PRO A 252 -28.22 2.50 18.88
N GLN A 253 -29.10 1.88 19.68
CA GLN A 253 -29.07 2.02 21.14
C GLN A 253 -27.83 1.34 21.73
N ILE A 254 -27.48 0.15 21.23
CA ILE A 254 -26.29 -0.58 21.68
C ILE A 254 -25.03 0.17 21.25
N HIS A 255 -24.96 0.61 19.99
CA HIS A 255 -23.81 1.35 19.49
C HIS A 255 -23.56 2.65 20.27
N ASP A 256 -24.59 3.50 20.39
CA ASP A 256 -24.49 4.80 21.07
C ASP A 256 -24.11 4.63 22.55
N ALA A 257 -24.62 3.59 23.21
CA ALA A 257 -24.25 3.26 24.58
C ALA A 257 -22.77 2.85 24.68
N MET A 258 -22.29 1.97 23.79
CA MET A 258 -20.90 1.49 23.79
C MET A 258 -19.89 2.62 23.54
N VAL A 259 -20.21 3.56 22.66
CA VAL A 259 -19.34 4.71 22.37
C VAL A 259 -19.62 5.93 23.26
N CYS A 260 -20.60 5.82 24.16
CA CYS A 260 -21.08 6.85 25.07
C CYS A 260 -21.38 8.17 24.35
N THR A 261 -22.04 8.11 23.20
CA THR A 261 -22.42 9.30 22.44
C THR A 261 -23.71 9.09 21.67
N ARG A 262 -24.72 9.91 21.96
CA ARG A 262 -26.02 9.87 21.30
C ARG A 262 -25.92 10.35 19.85
N GLY A 263 -26.57 9.64 18.94
CA GLY A 263 -26.58 9.89 17.51
C GLY A 263 -25.30 9.42 16.79
N ALA A 264 -24.36 8.78 17.49
CA ALA A 264 -23.10 8.34 16.89
C ALA A 264 -23.35 7.27 15.81
N TRP A 265 -24.30 6.37 16.03
CA TRP A 265 -24.67 5.34 15.06
C TRP A 265 -25.14 5.95 13.73
N GLU A 266 -26.08 6.90 13.78
CA GLU A 266 -26.63 7.57 12.59
C GLU A 266 -25.52 8.23 11.76
N GLU A 267 -24.64 8.97 12.44
CA GLU A 267 -23.50 9.64 11.82
C GLU A 267 -22.50 8.66 11.22
N THR A 268 -22.22 7.56 11.93
CA THR A 268 -21.28 6.51 11.52
C THR A 268 -21.80 5.76 10.31
N VAL A 269 -23.06 5.33 10.33
CA VAL A 269 -23.69 4.61 9.22
C VAL A 269 -23.82 5.50 7.99
N GLN A 270 -24.18 6.77 8.15
CA GLN A 270 -24.14 7.72 7.03
C GLN A 270 -22.71 7.89 6.49
N GLY A 271 -21.71 7.92 7.38
CA GLY A 271 -20.31 7.94 7.01
C GLY A 271 -19.86 6.72 6.20
N ILE A 272 -20.29 5.52 6.61
CA ILE A 272 -20.04 4.26 5.88
C ILE A 272 -20.66 4.34 4.48
N ARG A 273 -21.91 4.79 4.35
CA ARG A 273 -22.58 4.95 3.04
C ARG A 273 -21.82 5.91 2.12
N ASN A 274 -21.38 7.05 2.66
CA ASN A 274 -20.60 8.03 1.89
C ASN A 274 -19.25 7.45 1.45
N ALA A 275 -18.57 6.68 2.31
CA ALA A 275 -17.30 6.03 1.98
C ALA A 275 -17.47 4.96 0.89
N LEU A 276 -18.52 4.13 0.97
CA LEU A 276 -18.86 3.11 -0.03
C LEU A 276 -19.22 3.70 -1.40
N ALA A 277 -19.66 4.96 -1.45
CA ALA A 277 -19.92 5.68 -2.70
C ALA A 277 -18.63 6.20 -3.38
N THR A 278 -17.45 5.82 -2.88
CA THR A 278 -16.15 6.22 -3.42
C THR A 278 -15.29 5.01 -3.78
N PRO A 279 -14.15 5.20 -4.47
CA PRO A 279 -13.21 4.11 -4.77
C PRO A 279 -12.42 3.59 -3.56
N LEU A 280 -12.64 4.11 -2.35
CA LEU A 280 -11.91 3.69 -1.16
C LEU A 280 -12.16 2.21 -0.86
N TYR A 281 -11.11 1.50 -0.45
CA TYR A 281 -11.31 0.19 0.19
C TYR A 281 -11.85 0.40 1.60
N VAL A 282 -13.10 0.00 1.84
CA VAL A 282 -13.80 0.20 3.11
C VAL A 282 -13.81 -1.09 3.91
N MET A 283 -13.41 -1.00 5.17
CA MET A 283 -13.54 -2.06 6.16
C MET A 283 -14.33 -1.56 7.35
N THR A 284 -15.11 -2.43 7.97
CA THR A 284 -15.64 -2.19 9.31
C THR A 284 -14.88 -3.01 10.34
N ASN A 285 -14.81 -2.49 11.56
CA ASN A 285 -14.31 -3.24 12.71
C ASN A 285 -15.31 -3.13 13.86
N THR A 286 -15.52 -4.23 14.58
CA THR A 286 -16.47 -4.31 15.70
C THR A 286 -15.74 -4.87 16.91
N THR A 287 -15.76 -4.15 18.04
CA THR A 287 -15.18 -4.66 19.28
C THR A 287 -16.22 -5.54 19.95
N LEU A 288 -15.96 -6.84 20.03
CA LEU A 288 -16.88 -7.78 20.64
C LEU A 288 -16.86 -7.66 22.18
N LEU A 289 -18.00 -7.26 22.75
CA LEU A 289 -18.24 -7.15 24.19
C LEU A 289 -19.57 -7.84 24.55
N THR A 290 -19.85 -7.99 25.84
CA THR A 290 -21.12 -8.56 26.33
C THR A 290 -22.36 -7.80 25.87
N HIS A 291 -22.23 -6.52 25.54
CA HIS A 291 -23.33 -5.65 25.10
C HIS A 291 -23.80 -5.98 23.67
N ASN A 292 -22.88 -6.31 22.75
CA ASN A 292 -23.18 -6.54 21.33
C ASN A 292 -23.03 -8.00 20.90
N SER A 293 -22.39 -8.86 21.71
CA SER A 293 -22.18 -10.27 21.37
C SER A 293 -23.47 -11.05 21.08
N PRO A 294 -24.61 -10.82 21.77
CA PRO A 294 -25.85 -11.54 21.46
C PRO A 294 -26.42 -11.21 20.07
N THR A 295 -26.00 -10.09 19.49
CA THR A 295 -26.53 -9.52 18.23
C THR A 295 -25.45 -9.35 17.16
N LEU A 296 -24.34 -10.07 17.29
CA LEU A 296 -23.20 -9.95 16.37
C LEU A 296 -23.60 -10.35 14.95
N ASP A 297 -24.33 -11.45 14.79
CA ASP A 297 -24.73 -11.97 13.47
C ASP A 297 -25.53 -10.94 12.67
N GLN A 298 -26.41 -10.18 13.33
CA GLN A 298 -27.18 -9.10 12.71
C GLN A 298 -26.33 -7.89 12.31
N THR A 299 -25.18 -7.70 12.97
CA THR A 299 -24.21 -6.66 12.63
C THR A 299 -23.34 -7.06 11.45
N LEU A 300 -23.16 -8.36 11.21
CA LEU A 300 -22.37 -8.91 10.11
C LEU A 300 -23.18 -9.21 8.84
N SER A 301 -24.51 -9.25 8.95
CA SER A 301 -25.45 -9.53 7.84
C SER A 301 -25.77 -8.28 7.02
#